data_AF-A0A914UDK8-F1
#
_entry.id   AF-A0A914UDK8-F1
#
_cell.length_a   1.000
_cell.length_b   1.000
_cell.length_c   1.000
_cell.angle_alpha   90.00
_cell.angle_beta   90.00
_cell.angle_gamma   90.00
#
_symmetry.space_group_name_H-M   'P 1'
#
loop_
_entity.id
_entity.type
_entity.pdbx_description
1 polymer ?
#
loop_
_entity_poly.entity_id
_entity_poly.type
_entity_poly.pdbx_seq_one_letter_code
_entity_poly.pdbx_strand_id
1 'polypeptide(L)'
;MLQCWDENPKNPPIFGLIKVKVKQIYDDIKKTATNCLNTSIEISNTISYIRANTNPNNDIKPYPNYSGQYIFIKGSNGKLMSGENGLRPLKCDRKEPNVWEMFTIENFGNGIIALKSKDRYVSSENGEKPITCDRKIITETEKFEWIDNFDGTFSLKGNNEKFLSRDNGEGLMICDRDVNGIFEKFRYIDYTDIPFVERSDDTHDSPYTFIKGSNGKYVCS
;
A
#
# COMPACT_ATOMS: atom_id res chain seq x y z
N MET A 1 -6.00 19.19 67.66
CA MET A 1 -4.87 18.47 67.04
C MET A 1 -5.46 17.31 66.25
N LEU A 2 -5.44 17.41 64.92
CA LEU A 2 -5.77 16.28 64.04
C LEU A 2 -4.66 15.23 64.19
N GLN A 3 -5.03 14.03 64.59
CA GLN A 3 -4.08 12.92 64.77
C GLN A 3 -3.95 12.18 63.45
N CYS A 4 -2.73 12.15 62.93
CA CYS A 4 -2.33 11.51 61.68
C CYS A 4 -2.71 10.03 61.70
N TRP A 5 -3.40 9.55 60.65
CA TRP A 5 -3.59 8.11 60.44
C TRP A 5 -2.27 7.51 59.96
N ASP A 6 -1.75 6.58 60.76
CA ASP A 6 -0.51 5.85 60.57
C ASP A 6 -0.60 4.97 59.31
N GLU A 7 0.30 5.17 58.35
CA GLU A 7 0.43 4.33 57.16
C GLU A 7 1.04 2.99 57.56
N ASN A 8 0.21 2.00 57.87
CA ASN A 8 0.67 0.64 58.14
C ASN A 8 1.25 0.00 56.86
N PRO A 9 2.58 -0.29 56.79
CA PRO A 9 3.22 -0.84 55.59
C PRO A 9 2.80 -2.28 55.27
N LYS A 10 2.05 -2.95 56.15
CA LYS A 10 1.53 -4.31 55.94
C LYS A 10 0.14 -4.36 55.31
N ASN A 11 -0.51 -3.21 55.11
CA ASN A 11 -1.83 -3.15 54.49
C ASN A 11 -1.90 -1.91 53.59
N PRO A 12 -1.50 -2.01 52.30
CA PRO A 12 -1.55 -0.87 51.37
C PRO A 12 -2.97 -0.31 51.37
N PRO A 13 -3.16 1.03 51.34
CA PRO A 13 -4.49 1.59 51.32
C PRO A 13 -5.26 0.94 50.17
N ILE A 14 -6.35 0.26 50.50
CA ILE A 14 -7.17 -0.55 49.57
C ILE A 14 -7.49 0.26 48.29
N PHE A 15 -7.65 1.57 48.42
CA PHE A 15 -7.81 2.53 47.34
C PHE A 15 -6.65 2.56 46.31
N GLY A 16 -5.39 2.44 46.73
CA GLY A 16 -4.23 2.40 45.85
C GLY A 16 -4.21 1.13 44.99
N LEU A 17 -4.49 -0.02 45.60
CA LEU A 17 -4.58 -1.31 44.91
C LEU A 17 -5.76 -1.35 43.93
N ILE A 18 -6.89 -0.74 44.27
CA ILE A 18 -8.05 -0.59 43.37
C ILE A 18 -7.68 0.24 42.14
N LYS A 19 -7.00 1.39 42.31
CA LYS A 19 -6.59 2.26 41.18
C LYS A 19 -5.66 1.53 40.19
N VAL A 20 -4.69 0.75 40.71
CA VAL A 20 -3.77 -0.03 39.86
C VAL A 20 -4.54 -1.09 39.06
N LYS A 21 -5.45 -1.83 39.70
CA LYS A 21 -6.25 -2.84 39.02
C LYS A 21 -7.20 -2.24 37.96
N VAL A 22 -7.83 -1.11 38.26
CA VAL A 22 -8.71 -0.41 37.29
C VAL A 22 -7.92 0.05 36.07
N LYS A 23 -6.71 0.59 36.25
CA LYS A 23 -5.84 0.98 35.13
C LYS A 23 -5.43 -0.23 34.28
N GLN A 24 -5.03 -1.32 34.93
CA GLN A 24 -4.67 -2.56 34.22
C GLN A 24 -5.85 -3.09 33.37
N ILE A 25 -7.06 -3.11 33.95
CA ILE A 25 -8.27 -3.51 33.23
C ILE A 25 -8.53 -2.61 32.02
N TYR A 26 -8.38 -1.29 32.17
CA TYR A 26 -8.53 -0.34 31.06
C TYR A 26 -7.51 -0.59 29.93
N ASP A 27 -6.23 -0.79 30.27
CA ASP A 27 -5.17 -1.03 29.30
C ASP A 27 -5.38 -2.37 28.56
N ASP A 28 -5.83 -3.41 29.26
CA ASP A 28 -6.16 -4.72 28.68
C ASP A 28 -7.37 -4.66 27.74
N ILE A 29 -8.41 -3.91 28.13
CA ILE A 29 -9.57 -3.66 27.25
C ILE A 29 -9.13 -2.92 25.99
N LYS A 30 -8.30 -1.88 26.12
CA LYS A 30 -7.81 -1.08 24.99
C LYS A 30 -6.95 -1.90 24.03
N LYS A 31 -6.07 -2.76 24.56
CA LYS A 31 -5.26 -3.69 23.78
C LYS A 31 -6.13 -4.70 23.04
N THR A 32 -7.11 -5.27 23.73
CA THR A 32 -8.03 -6.24 23.13
C THR A 32 -8.86 -5.61 22.01
N ALA A 33 -9.38 -4.40 22.20
CA ALA A 33 -10.11 -3.66 21.19
C ALA A 33 -9.24 -3.36 19.95
N THR A 34 -7.98 -2.98 20.15
CA THR A 34 -7.04 -2.73 19.05
C THR A 34 -6.76 -4.00 18.25
N ASN A 35 -6.56 -5.13 18.93
CA ASN A 35 -6.37 -6.42 18.26
C ASN A 35 -7.61 -6.83 17.46
N CYS A 36 -8.81 -6.67 18.02
CA CYS A 36 -10.05 -6.98 17.31
C CYS A 36 -10.22 -6.13 16.05
N LEU A 37 -9.87 -4.84 16.11
CA LEU A 37 -9.90 -3.95 14.95
C LEU A 37 -8.91 -4.41 13.87
N ASN A 38 -7.66 -4.71 14.24
CA ASN A 38 -6.65 -5.21 13.28
C ASN A 38 -7.11 -6.51 12.61
N THR A 39 -7.62 -7.47 13.38
CA THR A 39 -8.16 -8.73 12.84
C THR A 39 -9.35 -8.49 11.92
N SER A 40 -10.23 -7.52 12.23
CA SER A 40 -11.38 -7.18 11.37
C SER A 40 -10.96 -6.60 10.02
N ILE A 41 -9.86 -5.82 10.01
CA ILE A 41 -9.27 -5.26 8.78
C ILE A 41 -8.64 -6.39 7.96
N GLU A 42 -7.88 -7.29 8.59
CA GLU A 42 -7.30 -8.47 7.93
C GLU A 42 -8.40 -9.32 7.28
N ILE A 43 -9.46 -9.65 8.03
CA ILE A 43 -10.60 -10.42 7.51
C ILE A 43 -11.28 -9.70 6.34
N SER A 44 -11.48 -8.38 6.44
CA SER A 44 -12.11 -7.59 5.37
C SER A 44 -11.27 -7.59 4.10
N ASN A 45 -9.95 -7.51 4.22
CA ASN A 45 -9.02 -7.62 3.11
C ASN A 45 -9.06 -9.02 2.49
N THR A 46 -9.06 -10.08 3.31
CA THR A 46 -9.17 -11.47 2.84
C THR A 46 -10.50 -11.71 2.11
N ILE A 47 -11.62 -11.17 2.61
CA ILE A 47 -12.92 -11.30 1.96
C ILE A 47 -12.94 -10.56 0.61
N SER A 48 -12.37 -9.36 0.55
CA SER A 48 -12.29 -8.59 -0.70
C SER A 48 -11.44 -9.33 -1.73
N TYR A 49 -10.34 -9.95 -1.29
CA TYR A 49 -9.52 -10.85 -2.09
C TYR A 49 -10.31 -12.07 -2.58
N ILE A 50 -11.02 -12.79 -1.71
CA ILE A 50 -11.83 -13.96 -2.09
C ILE A 50 -12.92 -13.57 -3.10
N ARG A 51 -13.58 -12.42 -2.91
CA ARG A 51 -14.61 -11.92 -3.84
C ARG A 51 -14.03 -11.57 -5.20
N ALA A 52 -12.84 -10.97 -5.25
CA ALA A 52 -12.13 -10.69 -6.50
C ALA A 52 -11.67 -11.98 -7.22
N ASN A 53 -11.49 -13.07 -6.45
CA ASN A 53 -10.86 -14.29 -6.90
C ASN A 53 -11.82 -15.48 -7.02
N THR A 54 -13.10 -15.40 -6.67
CA THR A 54 -14.04 -16.52 -6.81
C THR A 54 -14.78 -16.49 -8.14
N ASN A 55 -14.14 -17.01 -9.19
CA ASN A 55 -14.81 -17.41 -10.44
C ASN A 55 -15.23 -18.89 -10.34
N PRO A 56 -16.50 -19.26 -10.60
CA PRO A 56 -16.98 -20.65 -10.54
C PRO A 56 -16.29 -21.64 -11.50
N ASN A 57 -15.38 -21.18 -12.37
CA ASN A 57 -14.62 -22.00 -13.31
C ASN A 57 -13.17 -22.31 -12.90
N ASN A 58 -12.79 -22.13 -11.63
CA ASN A 58 -11.55 -22.64 -11.03
C ASN A 58 -10.20 -22.11 -11.59
N ASP A 59 -10.19 -21.04 -12.39
CA ASP A 59 -8.98 -20.28 -12.77
C ASP A 59 -8.70 -19.15 -11.76
N ILE A 60 -8.57 -19.49 -10.49
CA ILE A 60 -8.34 -18.51 -9.43
C ILE A 60 -6.84 -18.30 -9.26
N LYS A 61 -6.30 -17.20 -9.79
CA LYS A 61 -4.97 -16.72 -9.41
C LYS A 61 -5.01 -15.34 -8.72
N PRO A 62 -4.16 -15.11 -7.70
CA PRO A 62 -4.10 -13.94 -6.77
C PRO A 62 -4.04 -12.51 -7.32
N TYR A 63 -4.27 -12.26 -8.59
CA TYR A 63 -3.87 -11.00 -9.20
C TYR A 63 -5.00 -10.00 -9.16
N PRO A 64 -4.70 -8.72 -8.86
CA PRO A 64 -5.69 -7.69 -8.97
C PRO A 64 -6.33 -7.66 -10.36
N ASN A 65 -7.61 -8.01 -10.44
CA ASN A 65 -8.42 -7.82 -11.64
C ASN A 65 -8.93 -6.36 -11.68
N TYR A 66 -8.01 -5.42 -11.95
CA TYR A 66 -8.29 -3.99 -12.02
C TYR A 66 -8.44 -3.48 -13.46
N SER A 67 -9.00 -4.26 -14.39
CA SER A 67 -9.19 -3.76 -15.75
C SER A 67 -10.02 -2.47 -15.73
N GLY A 68 -9.35 -1.32 -15.89
CA GLY A 68 -9.95 0.02 -15.85
C GLY A 68 -9.92 0.76 -14.50
N GLN A 69 -9.32 0.23 -13.43
CA GLN A 69 -9.21 0.93 -12.14
C GLN A 69 -7.77 1.40 -11.84
N TYR A 70 -7.65 2.57 -11.23
CA TYR A 70 -6.37 3.11 -10.77
C TYR A 70 -6.01 2.58 -9.38
N ILE A 71 -4.73 2.26 -9.21
CA ILE A 71 -4.13 1.92 -7.93
C ILE A 71 -2.96 2.86 -7.62
N PHE A 72 -2.61 2.94 -6.34
CA PHE A 72 -1.34 3.49 -5.89
C PHE A 72 -0.49 2.35 -5.33
N ILE A 73 0.80 2.35 -5.66
CA ILE A 73 1.75 1.34 -5.15
C ILE A 73 2.56 1.99 -4.04
N LYS A 74 2.46 1.44 -2.83
CA LYS A 74 3.12 1.92 -1.61
C LYS A 74 4.25 0.98 -1.22
N GLY A 75 5.47 1.50 -1.14
CA GLY A 75 6.62 0.74 -0.65
C GLY A 75 6.62 0.55 0.86
N SER A 76 7.51 -0.32 1.34
CA SER A 76 7.71 -0.58 2.77
C SER A 76 8.14 0.63 3.60
N ASN A 77 8.65 1.70 2.97
CA ASN A 77 8.93 2.99 3.61
C ASN A 77 7.68 3.84 3.86
N GLY A 78 6.49 3.35 3.50
CA GLY A 78 5.25 4.08 3.65
C GLY A 78 5.04 5.21 2.64
N LYS A 79 5.83 5.25 1.56
CA LYS A 79 5.73 6.24 0.47
C LYS A 79 5.23 5.59 -0.81
N LEU A 80 4.69 6.39 -1.71
CA LEU A 80 4.13 5.96 -2.99
C LEU A 80 5.20 5.95 -4.08
N MET A 81 5.08 4.98 -4.97
CA MET A 81 5.76 4.89 -6.26
C MET A 81 5.22 5.99 -7.19
N SER A 82 6.11 6.64 -7.92
CA SER A 82 5.77 7.61 -8.97
C SER A 82 6.39 7.17 -10.29
N GLY A 83 5.59 7.27 -11.35
CA GLY A 83 5.99 7.11 -12.74
C GLY A 83 6.91 8.25 -13.25
N GLU A 84 7.14 9.29 -12.44
CA GLU A 84 8.02 10.43 -12.75
C GLU A 84 7.74 11.07 -14.12
N ASN A 85 6.45 11.10 -14.51
CA ASN A 85 5.98 11.57 -15.82
C ASN A 85 6.61 10.84 -17.03
N GLY A 86 7.23 9.68 -16.80
CA GLY A 86 7.99 8.94 -17.81
C GLY A 86 9.27 9.63 -18.28
N LEU A 87 9.72 10.68 -17.59
CA LEU A 87 10.91 11.45 -17.98
C LEU A 87 12.16 11.04 -17.21
N ARG A 88 12.00 10.32 -16.11
CA ARG A 88 13.08 9.91 -15.19
C ARG A 88 12.81 8.50 -14.68
N PRO A 89 13.82 7.82 -14.13
CA PRO A 89 13.59 6.53 -13.49
C PRO A 89 12.68 6.66 -12.28
N LEU A 90 11.86 5.62 -12.04
CA LEU A 90 10.84 5.67 -10.99
C LEU A 90 11.48 5.77 -9.61
N LYS A 91 10.72 6.41 -8.71
CA LYS A 91 11.04 6.54 -7.30
C LYS A 91 9.85 6.13 -6.45
N CYS A 92 10.14 5.65 -5.24
CA CYS A 92 9.15 5.35 -4.22
C CYS A 92 9.29 6.31 -3.03
N ASP A 93 9.11 7.61 -3.28
CA ASP A 93 9.41 8.68 -2.33
C ASP A 93 8.26 9.68 -2.09
N ARG A 94 7.08 9.41 -2.67
CA ARG A 94 5.96 10.35 -2.68
C ARG A 94 5.08 10.18 -1.43
N LYS A 95 4.71 11.28 -0.78
CA LYS A 95 3.90 11.24 0.44
C LYS A 95 2.41 11.22 0.17
N GLU A 96 2.00 11.84 -0.94
CA GLU A 96 0.61 12.09 -1.29
C GLU A 96 0.32 11.49 -2.68
N PRO A 97 -0.90 10.95 -2.88
CA PRO A 97 -1.33 10.49 -4.19
C PRO A 97 -1.54 11.68 -5.14
N ASN A 98 -1.00 11.57 -6.35
CA ASN A 98 -1.27 12.46 -7.47
C ASN A 98 -1.20 11.64 -8.77
N VAL A 99 -1.38 12.28 -9.92
CA VAL A 99 -1.40 11.61 -11.24
C VAL A 99 -0.21 10.75 -11.57
N TRP A 100 0.98 11.14 -11.10
CA TRP A 100 2.18 10.38 -11.42
C TRP A 100 2.32 9.15 -10.54
N GLU A 101 1.62 9.10 -9.41
CA GLU A 101 1.54 7.96 -8.51
C GLU A 101 0.38 7.00 -8.85
N MET A 102 -0.44 7.37 -9.84
CA MET A 102 -1.54 6.53 -10.34
C MET A 102 -1.04 5.53 -11.37
N PHE A 103 -1.34 4.25 -11.14
CA PHE A 103 -1.05 3.15 -12.05
C PHE A 103 -2.33 2.39 -12.39
N THR A 104 -2.42 1.89 -13.61
CA THR A 104 -3.39 0.87 -14.01
C THR A 104 -2.67 -0.45 -14.25
N ILE A 105 -3.39 -1.56 -14.08
CA ILE A 105 -2.89 -2.91 -14.33
C ILE A 105 -3.52 -3.45 -15.60
N GLU A 106 -2.69 -3.92 -16.52
CA GLU A 106 -3.10 -4.73 -17.66
C GLU A 106 -2.70 -6.18 -17.40
N ASN A 107 -3.68 -7.09 -17.37
CA ASN A 107 -3.48 -8.48 -16.96
C ASN A 107 -3.36 -9.39 -18.20
N PHE A 108 -2.28 -10.16 -18.27
CA PHE A 108 -1.99 -11.12 -19.34
C PHE A 108 -2.31 -12.58 -18.96
N GLY A 109 -2.96 -12.76 -17.81
CA GLY A 109 -3.20 -14.06 -17.20
C GLY A 109 -1.95 -14.60 -16.52
N ASN A 110 -2.13 -15.71 -15.80
CA ASN A 110 -1.04 -16.46 -15.16
C ASN A 110 -0.17 -15.71 -14.13
N GLY A 111 -0.47 -14.46 -13.79
CA GLY A 111 0.33 -13.64 -12.89
C GLY A 111 1.18 -12.63 -13.58
N ILE A 112 1.11 -12.61 -14.89
CA ILE A 112 1.82 -11.65 -15.69
C ILE A 112 0.95 -10.42 -15.85
N ILE A 113 1.52 -9.28 -15.46
CA ILE A 113 0.89 -7.98 -15.58
C ILE A 113 1.82 -6.99 -16.28
N ALA A 114 1.25 -5.92 -16.81
CA ALA A 114 1.96 -4.69 -17.11
C ALA A 114 1.40 -3.55 -16.25
N LEU A 115 2.31 -2.70 -15.74
CA LEU A 115 1.95 -1.49 -15.03
C LEU A 115 1.99 -0.31 -15.99
N LYS A 116 0.96 0.54 -15.95
CA LYS A 116 0.84 1.70 -16.82
C LYS A 116 0.55 2.97 -16.03
N SER A 117 1.26 4.06 -16.31
CA SER A 117 1.02 5.40 -15.77
C SER A 117 1.07 6.43 -16.91
N LYS A 118 0.12 7.39 -16.93
CA LYS A 118 -0.04 8.43 -17.99
C LYS A 118 0.28 7.95 -19.41
N ASP A 119 -0.37 6.88 -19.84
CA ASP A 119 -0.23 6.28 -21.16
C ASP A 119 1.10 5.59 -21.49
N ARG A 120 1.96 5.39 -20.49
CA ARG A 120 3.24 4.71 -20.62
C ARG A 120 3.33 3.50 -19.71
N TYR A 121 4.01 2.46 -20.18
CA TYR A 121 4.24 1.23 -19.44
C TYR A 121 5.57 1.30 -18.70
N VAL A 122 5.57 0.71 -17.50
CA VAL A 122 6.77 0.53 -16.69
C VAL A 122 7.64 -0.55 -17.30
N SER A 123 8.93 -0.28 -17.48
CA SER A 123 9.93 -1.23 -17.95
C SER A 123 10.85 -1.64 -16.81
N SER A 124 11.10 -2.94 -16.67
CA SER A 124 12.11 -3.53 -15.78
C SER A 124 13.52 -3.11 -16.18
N GLU A 125 13.69 -2.63 -17.41
CA GLU A 125 14.98 -2.36 -18.04
C GLU A 125 15.95 -3.55 -17.91
N ASN A 126 15.39 -4.76 -17.93
CA ASN A 126 16.10 -6.03 -17.72
C ASN A 126 16.89 -6.12 -16.41
N GLY A 127 16.66 -5.20 -15.46
CA GLY A 127 17.45 -5.06 -14.22
C GLY A 127 18.86 -4.49 -14.41
N GLU A 128 19.21 -4.03 -15.62
CA GLU A 128 20.55 -3.47 -15.91
C GLU A 128 20.68 -2.01 -15.46
N LYS A 129 19.55 -1.33 -15.32
CA LYS A 129 19.47 0.06 -14.88
C LYS A 129 18.14 0.30 -14.14
N PRO A 130 17.99 1.45 -13.48
CA PRO A 130 16.75 1.79 -12.81
C PRO A 130 15.53 1.75 -13.74
N ILE A 131 14.40 1.29 -13.22
CA ILE A 131 13.16 1.12 -13.98
C ILE A 131 12.62 2.47 -14.48
N THR A 132 11.97 2.46 -15.64
CA THR A 132 11.42 3.65 -16.30
C THR A 132 9.93 3.46 -16.60
N CYS A 133 9.19 4.55 -16.87
CA CYS A 133 7.78 4.49 -17.29
C CYS A 133 7.58 5.29 -18.58
N ASP A 134 8.25 4.91 -19.66
CA ASP A 134 8.29 5.66 -20.92
C ASP A 134 7.81 4.86 -22.15
N ARG A 135 7.51 3.57 -21.97
CA ARG A 135 7.21 2.64 -23.06
C ARG A 135 5.78 2.80 -23.56
N LYS A 136 5.60 2.85 -24.88
CA LYS A 136 4.26 2.91 -25.50
C LYS A 136 3.67 1.53 -25.81
N ILE A 137 4.53 0.53 -25.91
CA ILE A 137 4.20 -0.82 -26.34
C ILE A 137 4.81 -1.75 -25.31
N ILE A 138 4.04 -2.76 -24.91
CA ILE A 138 4.49 -3.80 -24.00
C ILE A 138 5.31 -4.81 -24.79
N THR A 139 6.52 -5.06 -24.33
CA THR A 139 7.36 -6.20 -24.74
C THR A 139 7.70 -7.04 -23.51
N GLU A 140 8.80 -7.78 -23.53
CA GLU A 140 9.17 -8.66 -22.41
C GLU A 140 9.58 -7.89 -21.16
N THR A 141 10.23 -6.73 -21.30
CA THR A 141 10.69 -5.95 -20.14
C THR A 141 9.57 -5.18 -19.43
N GLU A 142 8.38 -5.06 -20.03
CA GLU A 142 7.24 -4.39 -19.43
C GLU A 142 6.30 -5.37 -18.69
N LYS A 143 6.62 -6.66 -18.75
CA LYS A 143 5.88 -7.73 -18.07
C LYS A 143 6.53 -8.03 -16.73
N PHE A 144 5.69 -8.08 -15.71
CA PHE A 144 6.07 -8.47 -14.36
C PHE A 144 5.21 -9.63 -13.89
N GLU A 145 5.82 -10.62 -13.24
CA GLU A 145 5.10 -11.55 -12.41
C GLU A 145 4.70 -10.84 -11.11
N TRP A 146 3.40 -10.77 -10.84
CA TRP A 146 2.87 -10.39 -9.56
C TRP A 146 2.98 -11.59 -8.61
N ILE A 147 3.58 -11.39 -7.45
CA ILE A 147 3.74 -12.44 -6.43
C ILE A 147 3.05 -11.98 -5.16
N ASP A 148 1.98 -12.68 -4.79
CA ASP A 148 1.30 -12.47 -3.51
C ASP A 148 2.15 -13.05 -2.37
N ASN A 149 2.44 -12.25 -1.35
CA ASN A 149 3.24 -12.67 -0.21
C ASN A 149 2.39 -13.21 0.95
N PHE A 150 1.05 -13.22 0.80
CA PHE A 150 0.07 -13.69 1.79
C PHE A 150 0.08 -12.94 3.14
N ASP A 151 0.74 -11.78 3.20
CA ASP A 151 0.83 -10.88 4.36
C ASP A 151 0.20 -9.50 4.07
N GLY A 152 -0.63 -9.42 3.04
CA GLY A 152 -1.21 -8.18 2.54
C GLY A 152 -0.22 -7.32 1.73
N THR A 153 0.96 -7.85 1.42
CA THR A 153 1.90 -7.25 0.47
C THR A 153 2.04 -8.12 -0.78
N PHE A 154 2.56 -7.53 -1.85
CA PHE A 154 2.96 -8.22 -3.06
C PHE A 154 4.40 -7.85 -3.44
N SER A 155 4.99 -8.65 -4.31
CA SER A 155 6.28 -8.41 -4.95
C SER A 155 6.09 -8.39 -6.46
N LEU A 156 6.94 -7.67 -7.18
CA LEU A 156 6.99 -7.69 -8.64
C LEU A 156 8.29 -8.32 -9.07
N LYS A 157 8.22 -9.35 -9.92
CA LYS A 157 9.39 -10.00 -10.50
C LYS A 157 9.45 -9.70 -11.99
N GLY A 158 10.57 -9.17 -12.46
CA GLY A 158 10.77 -8.91 -13.88
C GLY A 158 11.04 -10.19 -14.67
N ASN A 159 11.01 -10.08 -16.00
CA ASN A 159 11.37 -11.13 -16.94
C ASN A 159 12.82 -11.66 -16.79
N ASN A 160 13.67 -10.94 -16.04
CA ASN A 160 15.03 -11.34 -15.70
C ASN A 160 15.11 -12.22 -14.44
N GLU A 161 13.96 -12.69 -13.93
CA GLU A 161 13.83 -13.49 -12.70
C GLU A 161 14.31 -12.76 -11.43
N LYS A 162 14.39 -11.43 -11.46
CA LYS A 162 14.74 -10.60 -10.30
C LYS A 162 13.54 -9.83 -9.79
N PHE A 163 13.53 -9.53 -8.51
CA PHE A 163 12.53 -8.71 -7.85
C PHE A 163 12.82 -7.22 -8.01
N LEU A 164 11.75 -6.45 -8.21
CA LEU A 164 11.78 -5.00 -8.15
C LEU A 164 12.03 -4.54 -6.71
N SER A 165 13.11 -3.80 -6.51
CA SER A 165 13.43 -3.14 -5.25
C SER A 165 13.10 -1.66 -5.32
N ARG A 166 12.52 -1.14 -4.24
CA ARG A 166 12.44 0.31 -4.00
C ARG A 166 13.73 0.91 -3.43
N ASP A 167 14.76 0.09 -3.30
CA ASP A 167 16.02 0.40 -2.62
C ASP A 167 15.80 0.88 -1.17
N ASN A 168 16.85 1.36 -0.52
CA ASN A 168 16.83 1.85 0.87
C ASN A 168 15.98 3.13 1.10
N GLY A 169 15.40 3.72 0.04
CA GLY A 169 14.43 4.83 0.14
C GLY A 169 14.96 6.21 -0.25
N GLU A 170 16.22 6.29 -0.70
CA GLU A 170 16.82 7.47 -1.33
C GLU A 170 17.26 7.21 -2.78
N GLY A 171 17.43 5.93 -3.15
CA GLY A 171 17.80 5.49 -4.49
C GLY A 171 16.64 5.35 -5.47
N LEU A 172 17.01 5.10 -6.72
CA LEU A 172 16.08 4.78 -7.80
C LEU A 172 15.64 3.31 -7.68
N MET A 173 14.45 3.01 -8.18
CA MET A 173 13.94 1.65 -8.17
C MET A 173 14.63 0.80 -9.25
N ILE A 174 15.03 -0.43 -8.94
CA ILE A 174 15.72 -1.34 -9.89
C ILE A 174 15.25 -2.78 -9.70
N CYS A 175 15.20 -3.54 -10.79
CA CYS A 175 14.75 -4.93 -10.81
C CYS A 175 15.94 -5.90 -10.80
N ASP A 176 16.73 -5.94 -9.71
CA ASP A 176 18.01 -6.65 -9.64
C ASP A 176 18.13 -7.66 -8.49
N ARG A 177 17.09 -7.82 -7.66
CA ARG A 177 17.18 -8.61 -6.42
C ARG A 177 16.83 -10.08 -6.62
N ASP A 178 17.62 -10.97 -6.05
CA ASP A 178 17.37 -12.42 -6.08
C ASP A 178 16.26 -12.88 -5.12
N VAL A 179 16.02 -12.11 -4.06
CA VAL A 179 15.11 -12.48 -2.97
C VAL A 179 14.21 -11.30 -2.66
N ASN A 180 12.94 -11.56 -2.39
CA ASN A 180 11.99 -10.56 -1.93
C ASN A 180 12.14 -10.29 -0.43
N GLY A 181 12.95 -9.27 -0.09
CA GLY A 181 13.09 -8.75 1.24
C GLY A 181 12.12 -7.60 1.54
N ILE A 182 12.39 -6.85 2.61
CA ILE A 182 11.55 -5.71 3.03
C ILE A 182 11.48 -4.64 1.92
N PHE A 183 12.48 -4.50 1.06
CA PHE A 183 12.52 -3.45 0.03
C PHE A 183 11.84 -3.86 -1.29
N GLU A 184 11.50 -5.14 -1.44
CA GLU A 184 10.85 -5.72 -2.61
C GLU A 184 9.36 -5.97 -2.36
N LYS A 185 8.88 -5.64 -1.15
CA LYS A 185 7.48 -5.75 -0.75
C LYS A 185 6.75 -4.44 -0.87
N PHE A 186 5.58 -4.50 -1.52
CA PHE A 186 4.70 -3.39 -1.80
C PHE A 186 3.28 -3.67 -1.32
N ARG A 187 2.52 -2.61 -1.06
CA ARG A 187 1.08 -2.68 -0.88
C ARG A 187 0.43 -1.87 -1.99
N TYR A 188 -0.73 -2.30 -2.47
CA TYR A 188 -1.54 -1.43 -3.31
C TYR A 188 -2.58 -0.75 -2.43
N ILE A 189 -2.95 0.47 -2.80
CA ILE A 189 -4.11 1.18 -2.28
C ILE A 189 -5.05 1.30 -3.45
N ASP A 190 -6.25 0.77 -3.31
CA ASP A 190 -7.32 1.02 -4.26
C ASP A 190 -7.64 2.52 -4.22
N TYR A 191 -7.78 3.16 -5.37
CA TYR A 191 -8.14 4.58 -5.45
C TYR A 191 -9.43 4.89 -4.67
N THR A 192 -10.35 3.92 -4.54
CA THR A 192 -11.58 4.06 -3.78
C THR A 192 -11.37 4.15 -2.25
N ASP A 193 -10.22 3.72 -1.75
CA ASP A 193 -9.88 3.65 -0.31
C ASP A 193 -9.09 4.86 0.22
N ILE A 194 -8.80 5.87 -0.62
CA ILE A 194 -8.02 7.03 -0.18
C ILE A 194 -8.87 7.91 0.77
N PRO A 195 -8.43 8.14 2.03
CA PRO A 195 -9.06 9.11 2.90
C PRO A 195 -8.86 10.52 2.31
N PHE A 196 -9.98 11.18 2.07
CA PHE A 196 -10.09 12.52 1.51
C PHE A 196 -9.26 13.56 2.30
N VAL A 197 -8.47 14.37 1.59
CA VAL A 197 -7.90 15.62 2.07
C VAL A 197 -8.57 16.74 1.27
N GLU A 198 -9.36 17.59 1.92
CA GLU A 198 -9.81 18.85 1.31
C GLU A 198 -8.58 19.69 1.02
N ARG A 199 -8.23 19.91 -0.25
CA ARG A 199 -7.40 21.06 -0.60
C ARG A 199 -8.29 22.30 -0.52
N SER A 200 -7.84 23.28 0.24
CA SER A 200 -8.56 24.53 0.50
C SER A 200 -8.38 25.61 -0.57
N ASP A 201 -7.84 25.29 -1.75
CA ASP A 201 -7.67 26.26 -2.85
C ASP A 201 -8.55 25.93 -4.06
N ASP A 202 -9.78 26.43 -4.01
CA ASP A 202 -10.80 26.34 -5.07
C ASP A 202 -10.49 27.26 -6.27
N THR A 203 -9.21 27.48 -6.60
CA THR A 203 -8.85 28.23 -7.81
C THR A 203 -8.90 27.29 -9.01
N HIS A 204 -10.01 27.39 -9.72
CA HIS A 204 -10.38 26.66 -10.95
C HIS A 204 -9.44 26.84 -12.16
N ASP A 205 -8.20 27.29 -11.93
CA ASP A 205 -7.22 27.67 -12.97
C ASP A 205 -6.04 26.69 -13.07
N SER A 206 -6.12 25.55 -12.39
CA SER A 206 -5.11 24.52 -12.53
C SER A 206 -5.35 23.70 -13.81
N PRO A 207 -4.34 23.46 -14.66
CA PRO A 207 -4.47 22.73 -15.93
C PRO A 207 -4.70 21.22 -15.76
N TYR A 208 -5.21 20.83 -14.59
CA TYR A 208 -5.32 19.45 -14.18
C TYR A 208 -6.73 18.91 -14.48
N THR A 209 -6.80 17.83 -15.26
CA THR A 209 -8.06 17.12 -15.50
C THR A 209 -8.55 16.52 -14.18
N PHE A 210 -9.85 16.56 -13.92
CA PHE A 210 -10.41 16.01 -12.70
C PHE A 210 -11.01 14.63 -13.01
N ILE A 211 -10.44 13.55 -12.48
CA ILE A 211 -11.00 12.19 -12.66
C ILE A 211 -12.01 11.94 -11.54
N LYS A 212 -13.28 11.67 -11.90
CA LYS A 212 -14.37 11.41 -10.96
C LYS A 212 -14.33 9.95 -10.48
N GLY A 213 -14.07 9.74 -9.20
CA GLY A 213 -14.24 8.46 -8.51
C GLY A 213 -15.70 8.00 -8.46
N SER A 214 -15.91 6.71 -8.21
CA SER A 214 -17.23 6.07 -8.06
C SER A 214 -18.07 6.62 -6.90
N ASN A 215 -17.44 7.31 -5.94
CA ASN A 215 -18.08 8.06 -4.87
C ASN A 215 -18.53 9.48 -5.29
N GLY A 216 -18.38 9.83 -6.57
CA GLY A 216 -18.78 11.09 -7.15
C GLY A 216 -17.79 12.25 -6.98
N LYS A 217 -16.59 12.02 -6.41
CA LYS A 217 -15.58 13.06 -6.11
C LYS A 217 -14.38 12.99 -7.04
N TYR A 218 -13.66 14.09 -7.20
CA TYR A 218 -12.59 14.23 -8.19
C TYR A 218 -11.19 14.16 -7.59
N VAL A 219 -10.24 13.52 -8.28
CA VAL A 219 -8.79 13.67 -8.02
C VAL A 219 -8.16 14.48 -9.13
N CYS A 220 -7.26 15.38 -8.71
CA CYS A 220 -6.48 16.27 -9.55
C CYS A 220 -5.50 15.46 -10.41
N SER A 221 -5.51 15.65 -11.74
CA SER A 221 -4.68 14.95 -12.72
C SER A 221 -3.76 15.84 -13.52
#